data_AF-A0A2D6KDJ7-F1
#
_entry.id   AF-A0A2D6KDJ7-F1
#
_cell.length_a   1.000
_cell.length_b   1.000
_cell.length_c   1.000
_cell.angle_alpha   90.00
_cell.angle_beta   90.00
_cell.angle_gamma   90.00
#
_symmetry.space_group_name_H-M   'P 1'
#
loop_
_entity.id
_entity.type
_entity.pdbx_description
1 polymer ?
#
loop_
_entity_poly.entity_id
_entity_poly.type
_entity_poly.pdbx_seq_one_letter_code
_entity_poly.pdbx_strand_id
1 'polypeptide(L)'
;MENNDIDIYYDDQGDFLELSFGIPPKTEYAEDVEDDVFVTRDRETNEIKSLGILNFRKRAREAILKKVLKRLDISIPLDISASS
;
A
#
# COMPACT_ATOMS: atom_id res chain seq x y z
N MET A 1 4.55 6.09 -21.14
CA MET A 1 5.06 4.82 -20.56
C MET A 1 4.38 4.71 -19.21
N GLU A 2 3.25 4.02 -19.19
CA GLU A 2 2.48 3.72 -17.98
C GLU A 2 3.19 2.56 -17.27
N ASN A 3 4.17 2.88 -16.42
CA ASN A 3 4.75 1.88 -15.55
C ASN A 3 3.79 1.66 -14.39
N ASN A 4 2.90 0.68 -14.54
CA ASN A 4 2.09 0.07 -13.48
C ASN A 4 2.98 -0.81 -12.57
N ASP A 5 4.17 -0.34 -12.23
CA ASP A 5 5.09 -1.09 -11.38
C ASP A 5 4.61 -0.88 -9.93
N ILE A 6 4.24 -2.00 -9.30
CA ILE A 6 3.86 -2.05 -7.90
C ILE A 6 4.97 -2.78 -7.18
N ASP A 7 5.64 -2.09 -6.28
CA ASP A 7 6.64 -2.70 -5.42
C ASP A 7 5.97 -3.11 -4.11
N ILE A 8 6.17 -4.36 -3.71
CA ILE A 8 5.64 -4.92 -2.47
C ILE A 8 6.80 -5.19 -1.53
N TYR A 9 6.80 -4.52 -0.39
CA TYR A 9 7.78 -4.70 0.68
C TYR A 9 7.10 -5.21 1.94
N TYR A 10 7.64 -6.27 2.55
CA TYR A 10 7.16 -6.79 3.82
C TYR A 10 8.31 -6.90 4.82
N ASP A 11 8.20 -6.18 5.94
CA ASP A 11 9.08 -6.32 7.10
C ASP A 11 8.46 -7.29 8.09
N ASP A 12 9.07 -8.48 8.18
CA ASP A 12 8.66 -9.56 9.06
C ASP A 12 8.83 -9.23 10.55
N GLN A 13 9.84 -8.43 10.90
CA GLN A 13 10.16 -8.07 12.28
C GLN A 13 9.23 -6.96 12.79
N GLY A 14 9.01 -5.94 11.95
CA GLY A 14 8.09 -4.83 12.23
C GLY A 14 6.62 -5.17 12.05
N ASP A 15 6.30 -6.33 11.44
CA ASP A 15 4.96 -6.71 11.00
C ASP A 15 4.28 -5.62 10.15
N PHE A 16 5.01 -5.17 9.12
CA PHE A 16 4.65 -4.04 8.29
C PHE A 16 4.68 -4.40 6.81
N LEU A 17 3.57 -4.15 6.11
CA LEU A 17 3.45 -4.27 4.65
C LEU A 17 3.41 -2.88 4.02
N GLU A 18 4.20 -2.64 2.99
CA GLU A 18 4.12 -1.47 2.14
C GLU A 18 3.92 -1.89 0.67
N LEU A 19 3.00 -1.19 0.01
CA LEU A 19 2.79 -1.24 -1.43
C LEU A 19 3.13 0.13 -2.00
N SER A 20 4.14 0.23 -2.86
CA SER A 20 4.51 1.47 -3.55
C SER A 20 4.04 1.43 -4.99
N PHE A 21 3.57 2.57 -5.51
CA PHE A 21 2.95 2.67 -6.83
C PHE A 21 3.74 3.63 -7.71
N GLY A 22 4.28 3.11 -8.82
CA GLY A 22 4.94 3.91 -9.83
C GLY A 22 6.22 4.59 -9.34
N ILE A 23 6.40 5.87 -9.70
CA ILE A 23 7.64 6.61 -9.42
C ILE A 23 7.49 7.41 -8.12
N PRO A 24 8.50 7.41 -7.22
CA PRO A 24 8.50 8.24 -6.03
C PRO A 24 8.26 9.72 -6.35
N PRO A 25 7.37 10.39 -5.61
CA PRO A 25 7.09 11.80 -5.82
C PRO A 25 8.27 12.68 -5.39
N LYS A 26 8.32 13.92 -5.88
CA LYS A 26 9.31 14.90 -5.38
C LYS A 26 8.99 15.39 -3.97
N THR A 27 7.69 15.48 -3.67
CA THR A 27 7.19 15.90 -2.36
C THR A 27 5.96 15.10 -2.02
N GLU A 28 5.86 14.69 -0.75
CA GLU A 28 4.77 13.83 -0.28
C GLU A 28 4.28 14.22 1.11
N TYR A 29 3.17 13.61 1.48
CA TYR A 29 2.69 13.56 2.86
C TYR A 29 2.00 12.23 3.12
N ALA A 30 2.04 11.80 4.38
CA ALA A 30 1.33 10.63 4.85
C ALA A 30 0.01 11.05 5.51
N GLU A 31 -1.03 10.22 5.35
CA GLU A 31 -2.28 10.35 6.08
C GLU A 31 -2.78 8.96 6.52
N ASP A 32 -3.34 8.90 7.72
CA ASP A 32 -4.01 7.70 8.22
C ASP A 32 -5.40 7.58 7.58
N VAL A 33 -5.72 6.41 7.06
CA VAL A 33 -7.02 6.13 6.40
C VAL A 33 -7.89 5.14 7.18
N GLU A 34 -7.26 4.34 8.06
CA GLU A 34 -7.87 3.43 9.02
C GLU A 34 -6.85 3.13 10.12
N ASP A 35 -7.27 2.58 11.26
CA ASP A 35 -6.34 2.16 12.31
C ASP A 35 -5.28 1.22 11.72
N ASP A 36 -4.01 1.50 11.99
CA ASP A 36 -2.82 0.80 11.47
C ASP A 36 -2.65 0.86 9.94
N VAL A 37 -3.39 1.73 9.23
CA VAL A 37 -3.32 1.86 7.77
C VAL A 37 -3.14 3.32 7.38
N PHE A 38 -2.09 3.59 6.61
CA PHE A 38 -1.81 4.93 6.09
C PHE A 38 -1.49 4.86 4.60
N VAL A 39 -1.67 5.99 3.92
CA VAL A 39 -1.21 6.18 2.54
C VAL A 39 -0.25 7.35 2.46
N THR A 40 0.69 7.28 1.53
CA THR A 40 1.45 8.44 1.11
C THR A 40 0.88 8.98 -0.19
N ARG A 41 0.87 10.31 -0.32
CA ARG A 41 0.40 10.99 -1.53
C ARG A 41 1.43 11.96 -2.04
N ASP A 42 1.49 12.09 -3.37
CA ASP A 42 2.14 13.22 -4.01
C ASP A 42 1.40 14.52 -3.61
N ARG A 43 2.15 15.49 -3.11
CA ARG A 43 1.57 16.75 -2.60
C ARG A 43 1.01 17.64 -3.72
N GLU A 44 1.56 17.55 -4.93
CA GLU A 44 1.15 18.36 -6.07
C GLU A 44 -0.06 17.75 -6.79
N THR A 45 -0.10 16.43 -6.95
CA THR A 45 -1.14 15.74 -7.74
C THR A 45 -2.21 15.06 -6.90
N ASN A 46 -1.99 14.90 -5.59
CA ASN A 46 -2.84 14.14 -4.68
C ASN A 46 -2.98 12.64 -5.01
N GLU A 47 -2.14 12.14 -5.93
CA GLU A 47 -2.06 10.75 -6.33
C GLU A 47 -1.47 9.90 -5.19
N ILE A 48 -2.03 8.71 -4.95
CA ILE A 48 -1.52 7.78 -3.94
C ILE A 48 -0.23 7.15 -4.44
N LYS A 49 0.84 7.24 -3.64
CA LYS A 49 2.17 6.74 -3.96
C LYS A 49 2.57 5.52 -3.17
N SER A 50 2.04 5.35 -1.95
CA SER A 50 2.14 4.08 -1.24
C SER A 50 0.97 3.82 -0.29
N LEU A 51 0.79 2.56 0.07
CA LEU A 51 -0.13 2.06 1.09
C LEU A 51 0.68 1.27 2.13
N GLY A 52 0.72 1.76 3.35
CA GLY A 52 1.34 1.11 4.50
C GLY A 52 0.30 0.47 5.42
N ILE A 53 0.58 -0.76 5.87
CA ILE A 53 -0.25 -1.51 6.82
C ILE A 53 0.63 -2.04 7.94
N LEU A 54 0.44 -1.51 9.14
CA LEU A 54 1.05 -2.01 10.37
C LEU A 54 0.24 -3.18 10.94
N ASN A 55 0.87 -3.99 11.80
CA ASN A 55 0.24 -5.16 12.42
C ASN A 55 -0.39 -6.12 11.39
N PHE A 56 0.24 -6.29 10.22
CA PHE A 56 -0.33 -7.00 9.08
C PHE A 56 -0.69 -8.46 9.40
N ARG A 57 0.11 -9.16 10.21
CA ARG A 57 -0.15 -10.54 10.66
C ARG A 57 -1.41 -10.69 11.50
N LYS A 58 -1.71 -9.69 12.34
CA LYS A 58 -2.89 -9.74 13.25
C LYS A 58 -4.19 -9.55 12.50
N ARG A 59 -4.14 -8.89 11.34
CA ARG A 59 -5.30 -8.65 10.48
C ARG A 59 -5.45 -9.83 9.51
N ALA A 60 -6.68 -10.18 9.13
CA ALA A 60 -6.92 -11.17 8.07
C ALA A 60 -6.35 -10.59 6.76
N ARG A 61 -5.06 -10.85 6.51
CA ARG A 61 -4.15 -10.18 5.56
C ARG A 61 -4.81 -9.78 4.25
N GLU A 62 -5.53 -10.70 3.63
CA GLU A 62 -6.22 -10.44 2.36
C GLU A 62 -7.47 -9.58 2.49
N ALA A 63 -8.28 -9.76 3.54
CA ALA A 63 -9.55 -9.07 3.69
C ALA A 63 -9.36 -7.57 3.93
N ILE A 64 -8.38 -7.20 4.76
CA ILE A 64 -8.07 -5.79 5.00
C ILE A 64 -7.46 -5.16 3.75
N LEU A 65 -6.52 -5.84 3.10
CA LEU A 65 -5.87 -5.32 1.90
C LEU A 65 -6.89 -5.11 0.76
N LYS A 66 -7.72 -6.12 0.47
CA LYS A 66 -8.81 -6.01 -0.53
C LYS A 66 -9.79 -4.89 -0.19
N LYS A 67 -10.16 -4.73 1.09
CA LYS A 67 -11.06 -3.67 1.55
C LYS A 67 -10.45 -2.28 1.34
N VAL A 68 -9.19 -2.10 1.73
CA VAL A 68 -8.49 -0.81 1.61
C VAL A 68 -8.28 -0.44 0.16
N LEU A 69 -7.77 -1.35 -0.67
CA LEU A 69 -7.59 -1.13 -2.11
C LEU A 69 -8.90 -0.73 -2.79
N LYS A 70 -9.99 -1.45 -2.50
CA LYS A 70 -11.33 -1.12 -3.01
C LYS A 70 -11.81 0.27 -2.58
N ARG A 71 -11.55 0.68 -1.33
CA ARG A 71 -11.93 2.00 -0.80
C ARG A 71 -11.13 3.13 -1.47
N LEU A 72 -9.88 2.86 -1.81
CA LEU A 72 -8.99 3.79 -2.49
C LEU A 72 -9.17 3.80 -4.02
N ASP A 73 -10.10 3.00 -4.55
CA ASP A 73 -10.31 2.77 -5.99
C ASP A 73 -9.04 2.31 -6.72
N ILE A 74 -8.19 1.57 -6.00
CA ILE A 74 -6.95 0.99 -6.53
C ILE A 74 -7.26 -0.44 -7.00
N SER A 75 -7.22 -0.66 -8.31
CA SER A 75 -7.38 -1.98 -8.92
C SER A 75 -6.02 -2.53 -9.33
N ILE A 76 -5.51 -3.51 -8.58
CA ILE A 76 -4.22 -4.14 -8.86
C ILE A 76 -4.37 -5.66 -9.04
N PRO A 77 -3.70 -6.25 -10.05
CA PRO A 77 -3.67 -7.71 -10.24
C PRO A 77 -2.75 -8.34 -9.19
N LEU A 78 -3.21 -8.41 -7.94
CA LEU A 78 -2.48 -9.07 -6.85
C LEU A 78 -2.66 -10.59 -6.95
N ASP A 79 -1.68 -11.28 -7.52
CA ASP A 79 -1.46 -12.71 -7.26
C ASP A 79 -0.44 -12.82 -6.11
N ILE A 80 -0.91 -12.70 -4.87
CA ILE A 80 -0.06 -12.84 -3.68
C ILE A 80 0.18 -14.33 -3.45
N SER A 81 1.09 -14.94 -4.22
CA SER A 81 1.68 -16.20 -3.82
C SER A 81 2.71 -15.89 -2.73
N ALA A 82 2.30 -15.98 -1.46
CA ALA A 82 3.25 -16.03 -0.37
C ALA A 82 4.09 -17.30 -0.55
N SER A 83 5.28 -17.17 -1.14
CA SER A 83 6.25 -18.25 -1.20
C SER A 83 6.68 -18.55 0.23
N SER A 84 6.19 -19.68 0.74
CA SER A 84 6.52 -20.30 2.03
C SER A 84 8.00 -20.59 2.19
#